data_AF-A0A7X1NRE4-F1
#
_entry.id   AF-A0A7X1NRE4-F1
#
_cell.length_a   1.000
_cell.length_b   1.000
_cell.length_c   1.000
_cell.angle_alpha   90.00
_cell.angle_beta   90.00
_cell.angle_gamma   90.00
#
_symmetry.space_group_name_H-M   'P 1'
#
loop_
_entity.id
_entity.type
_entity.pdbx_description
1 polymer ?
#
loop_
_entity_poly.entity_id
_entity_poly.type
_entity_poly.pdbx_seq_one_letter_code
_entity_poly.pdbx_strand_id
1 'polypeptide(L)'
;MTAGAGMVQRPGIAGHVSNNWVPVAAIGVLFLGGAVAAVVVDGDTGRIAAYFVVSTLVLVLVTAPWLVRHPPAISARTGAYLVLAVVVELGALLGGAVAAFHGLGAWVVLGIGLAVYGLLERGRVMVTAGVATALLGLASIVAGRSWVTLVLALSTAALIGFAAWRLRETGRQQPTDGPRDGPPAAARKRAAGFPPA
;
A
#
# COMPACT_ATOMS: atom_id res chain seq x y z
N MET A 1 13.71 -45.02 -3.05
CA MET A 1 13.30 -44.55 -4.39
C MET A 1 11.84 -44.13 -4.34
N THR A 2 11.57 -42.86 -4.69
CA THR A 2 10.31 -42.11 -4.94
C THR A 2 10.58 -40.68 -4.40
N ALA A 3 11.14 -39.71 -5.14
CA ALA A 3 10.81 -39.13 -6.45
C ALA A 3 9.36 -38.58 -6.53
N GLY A 4 9.26 -37.25 -6.61
CA GLY A 4 8.04 -36.48 -6.92
C GLY A 4 7.47 -35.76 -5.69
N ALA A 5 7.34 -34.44 -5.61
CA ALA A 5 7.23 -33.44 -6.66
C ALA A 5 7.95 -32.16 -6.22
N GLY A 6 8.96 -31.76 -6.98
CA GLY A 6 9.40 -30.38 -6.97
C GLY A 6 8.22 -29.53 -7.41
N MET A 7 7.64 -28.78 -6.47
CA MET A 7 6.79 -27.65 -6.80
C MET A 7 7.62 -26.73 -7.68
N VAL A 8 7.39 -26.82 -8.98
CA VAL A 8 7.82 -25.82 -9.95
C VAL A 8 7.14 -24.53 -9.51
N GLN A 9 7.86 -23.74 -8.72
CA GLN A 9 7.57 -22.34 -8.52
C GLN A 9 7.60 -21.74 -9.93
N ARG A 10 6.42 -21.56 -10.53
CA ARG A 10 6.30 -20.73 -11.72
C ARG A 10 7.01 -19.42 -11.37
N PRO A 11 7.94 -18.92 -12.19
CA PRO A 11 8.50 -17.60 -12.01
C PRO A 11 7.35 -16.61 -12.26
N GLY A 12 6.53 -16.41 -11.23
CA GLY A 12 5.54 -15.36 -11.19
C GLY A 12 6.31 -14.07 -11.25
N ILE A 13 5.96 -13.22 -12.22
CA ILE A 13 6.46 -11.87 -12.40
C ILE A 13 6.65 -11.27 -11.01
N ALA A 14 7.89 -11.11 -10.57
CA ALA A 14 8.19 -10.59 -9.26
C ALA A 14 7.72 -9.13 -9.23
N GLY A 15 6.55 -8.91 -8.62
CA GLY A 15 6.01 -7.58 -8.47
C GLY A 15 6.90 -6.72 -7.58
N HIS A 16 6.80 -5.41 -7.75
CA HIS A 16 7.69 -4.46 -7.09
C HIS A 16 6.93 -3.63 -6.05
N VAL A 17 7.53 -3.40 -4.88
CA VAL A 17 6.94 -2.60 -3.79
C VAL A 17 6.60 -1.17 -4.26
N SER A 18 7.39 -0.63 -5.21
CA SER A 18 7.15 0.68 -5.79
C SER A 18 5.79 0.79 -6.49
N ASN A 19 5.23 -0.30 -7.02
CA ASN A 19 3.93 -0.31 -7.71
C ASN A 19 2.75 0.05 -6.80
N ASN A 20 2.94 0.03 -5.48
CA ASN A 20 1.95 0.47 -4.50
C ASN A 20 1.79 1.99 -4.41
N TRP A 21 2.57 2.79 -5.17
CA TRP A 21 2.48 4.24 -5.09
C TRP A 21 1.08 4.78 -5.43
N VAL A 22 0.34 4.15 -6.36
CA VAL A 22 -1.04 4.56 -6.70
C VAL A 22 -2.01 4.29 -5.54
N PRO A 23 -2.11 3.07 -4.99
CA PRO A 23 -2.90 2.84 -3.78
C PRO A 23 -2.56 3.78 -2.64
N VAL A 24 -1.27 3.99 -2.36
CA VAL A 24 -0.84 4.90 -1.28
C VAL A 24 -1.26 6.34 -1.57
N ALA A 25 -1.08 6.83 -2.80
CA ALA A 25 -1.51 8.18 -3.19
C ALA A 25 -3.03 8.34 -3.04
N ALA A 26 -3.80 7.34 -3.46
CA ALA A 26 -5.26 7.38 -3.38
C ALA A 26 -5.77 7.35 -1.93
N ILE A 27 -5.10 6.65 -1.01
CA ILE A 27 -5.34 6.77 0.43
C ILE A 27 -5.04 8.21 0.91
N GLY A 28 -3.96 8.83 0.43
CA GLY A 28 -3.66 10.22 0.76
C GLY A 28 -4.78 11.19 0.35
N VAL A 29 -5.35 10.98 -0.84
CA VAL A 29 -6.52 11.74 -1.34
C VAL A 29 -7.76 11.49 -0.47
N LEU A 30 -7.98 10.25 -0.02
CA LEU A 30 -9.06 9.90 0.91
C LEU A 30 -9.01 10.76 2.18
N PHE A 31 -7.83 10.86 2.80
CA PHE A 31 -7.62 11.69 3.99
C PHE A 31 -7.81 13.17 3.72
N LEU A 32 -7.33 13.66 2.57
CA LEU A 32 -7.54 15.06 2.17
C LEU A 32 -9.02 15.38 1.99
N GLY A 33 -9.75 14.55 1.25
CA GLY A 33 -11.19 14.76 1.05
C GLY A 33 -12.00 14.54 2.34
N GLY A 34 -11.54 13.66 3.24
CA GLY A 34 -12.14 13.50 4.57
C GLY A 34 -11.99 14.76 5.43
N ALA A 35 -10.82 15.42 5.37
CA ALA A 35 -10.60 16.71 6.04
C ALA A 35 -11.52 17.80 5.46
N VAL A 36 -11.68 17.87 4.14
CA VAL A 36 -12.60 18.81 3.48
C VAL A 36 -14.05 18.52 3.88
N ALA A 37 -14.47 17.25 3.84
CA ALA A 37 -15.82 16.84 4.23
C ALA A 37 -16.11 17.23 5.68
N ALA A 38 -15.16 17.05 6.60
CA ALA A 38 -15.31 17.44 8.01
C ALA A 38 -15.59 18.93 8.20
N VAL A 39 -15.04 19.81 7.34
CA VAL A 39 -15.29 21.26 7.39
C VAL A 39 -16.65 21.62 6.78
N VAL A 40 -17.03 20.96 5.68
CA VAL A 40 -18.22 21.33 4.90
C VAL A 40 -19.51 20.75 5.50
N VAL A 41 -19.43 19.62 6.19
CA VAL A 41 -20.60 18.79 6.56
C VAL A 41 -20.99 18.94 8.04
N ASP A 42 -20.20 19.68 8.83
CA ASP A 42 -20.48 20.13 10.20
C ASP A 42 -21.26 19.12 11.09
N GLY A 43 -20.65 17.98 11.37
CA GLY A 43 -21.18 16.99 12.32
C GLY A 43 -22.26 16.04 11.79
N ASP A 44 -22.73 16.17 10.54
CA ASP A 44 -23.62 15.17 9.93
C ASP A 44 -22.87 13.86 9.67
N THR A 45 -22.97 12.98 10.66
CA THR A 45 -22.26 11.70 10.72
C THR A 45 -22.70 10.76 9.59
N GLY A 46 -23.94 10.88 9.12
CA GLY A 46 -24.48 10.07 8.02
C GLY A 46 -23.84 10.42 6.68
N ARG A 47 -23.66 11.71 6.40
CA ARG A 47 -22.95 12.18 5.20
C ARG A 47 -21.46 11.86 5.23
N ILE A 48 -20.82 11.95 6.40
CA ILE A 48 -19.41 11.55 6.58
C ILE A 48 -19.25 10.04 6.30
N ALA A 49 -20.15 9.20 6.84
CA ALA A 49 -20.14 7.77 6.57
C ALA A 49 -20.35 7.45 5.07
N ALA A 50 -21.31 8.11 4.41
CA ALA A 50 -21.55 7.97 2.98
C ALA A 50 -20.32 8.38 2.15
N TYR A 51 -19.66 9.47 2.51
CA TYR A 51 -18.40 9.89 1.87
C TYR A 51 -17.34 8.79 1.96
N PHE A 52 -17.15 8.18 3.13
CA PHE A 52 -16.16 7.10 3.29
C PHE A 52 -16.53 5.87 2.44
N VAL A 53 -17.79 5.44 2.44
CA VAL A 53 -18.24 4.29 1.63
C VAL A 53 -18.00 4.55 0.13
N VAL A 54 -18.45 5.70 -0.37
CA VAL A 54 -18.29 6.06 -1.79
C VAL A 54 -16.81 6.20 -2.15
N SER A 55 -16.01 6.83 -1.29
CA SER A 55 -14.60 7.05 -1.56
C SER A 55 -13.77 5.77 -1.49
N THR A 56 -14.12 4.83 -0.60
CA THR A 56 -13.52 3.48 -0.57
C THR A 56 -13.86 2.70 -1.84
N LEU A 57 -15.10 2.80 -2.34
CA LEU A 57 -15.47 2.18 -3.61
C LEU A 57 -14.65 2.76 -4.77
N VAL A 58 -14.53 4.09 -4.85
CA VAL A 58 -13.68 4.76 -5.85
C VAL A 58 -12.22 4.32 -5.71
N LEU A 59 -11.71 4.23 -4.48
CA LEU A 59 -10.35 3.74 -4.19
C LEU A 59 -10.15 2.34 -4.77
N VAL A 60 -11.07 1.41 -4.53
CA VAL A 60 -11.00 0.04 -5.08
C VAL A 60 -11.04 0.06 -6.61
N LEU A 61 -11.95 0.83 -7.21
CA LEU A 61 -12.09 0.93 -8.67
C LEU A 61 -10.86 1.52 -9.35
N VAL A 62 -10.13 2.41 -8.69
CA VAL A 62 -8.88 3.00 -9.21
C VAL A 62 -7.69 2.06 -8.99
N THR A 63 -7.60 1.45 -7.80
CA THR A 63 -6.42 0.68 -7.39
C THR A 63 -6.40 -0.72 -7.97
N ALA A 64 -7.54 -1.41 -8.07
CA ALA A 64 -7.57 -2.78 -8.56
C ALA A 64 -7.10 -2.91 -10.03
N PRO A 65 -7.58 -2.09 -10.99
CA PRO A 65 -7.08 -2.16 -12.36
C PRO A 65 -5.60 -1.81 -12.47
N TRP A 66 -5.12 -0.89 -11.64
CA TRP A 66 -3.70 -0.53 -11.58
C TRP A 66 -2.84 -1.70 -11.11
N LEU A 67 -3.22 -2.34 -10.00
CA LEU A 67 -2.48 -3.46 -9.42
C LEU A 67 -2.49 -4.71 -10.31
N VAL A 68 -3.55 -4.91 -11.10
CA VAL A 68 -3.57 -5.97 -12.12
C VAL A 68 -2.53 -5.73 -13.21
N ARG A 69 -2.31 -4.48 -13.62
CA ARG A 69 -1.30 -4.11 -14.63
C ARG A 69 0.11 -3.99 -14.05
N HIS A 70 0.22 -3.64 -12.77
CA HIS A 70 1.45 -3.37 -12.05
C HIS A 70 1.46 -4.15 -10.73
N PRO A 71 1.75 -5.47 -10.77
CA PRO A 71 1.66 -6.31 -9.58
C PRO A 71 2.62 -5.83 -8.49
N PRO A 72 2.17 -5.73 -7.23
CA PRO A 72 3.01 -5.35 -6.11
C PRO A 72 3.88 -6.53 -5.65
N ALA A 73 4.82 -6.29 -4.74
CA ALA A 73 5.67 -7.34 -4.21
C ALA A 73 4.87 -8.28 -3.29
N ILE A 74 4.21 -9.28 -3.89
CA ILE A 74 3.49 -10.33 -3.16
C ILE A 74 4.52 -11.28 -2.54
N SER A 75 5.07 -10.91 -1.39
CA SER A 75 6.06 -11.71 -0.65
C SER A 75 5.45 -12.63 0.40
N ALA A 76 4.16 -12.45 0.73
CA ALA A 76 3.43 -13.31 1.65
C ALA A 76 2.42 -14.22 0.92
N ARG A 77 1.87 -15.20 1.64
CA ARG A 77 0.79 -16.06 1.10
C ARG A 77 -0.46 -15.22 0.86
N THR A 78 -1.20 -15.52 -0.21
CA THR A 78 -2.47 -14.85 -0.56
C THR A 78 -3.45 -14.77 0.62
N GLY A 79 -3.51 -15.81 1.44
CA GLY A 79 -4.35 -15.84 2.65
C GLY A 79 -4.02 -14.74 3.66
N ALA A 80 -2.75 -14.33 3.80
CA ALA A 80 -2.36 -13.26 4.71
C ALA A 80 -2.92 -11.90 4.25
N TYR A 81 -2.91 -11.63 2.94
CA TYR A 81 -3.49 -10.43 2.36
C TYR A 81 -5.02 -10.41 2.47
N LEU A 82 -5.67 -11.57 2.28
CA LEU A 82 -7.13 -11.69 2.47
C LEU A 82 -7.53 -11.44 3.93
N VAL A 83 -6.83 -12.06 4.89
CA VAL A 83 -7.06 -11.82 6.31
C VAL A 83 -6.84 -10.34 6.64
N LEU A 84 -5.76 -9.74 6.14
CA LEU A 84 -5.49 -8.32 6.36
C LEU A 84 -6.61 -7.44 5.80
N ALA A 85 -7.06 -7.68 4.57
CA ALA A 85 -8.15 -6.93 3.96
C ALA A 85 -9.44 -7.03 4.79
N VAL A 86 -9.82 -8.25 5.21
CA VAL A 86 -11.00 -8.46 6.05
C VAL A 86 -10.86 -7.79 7.41
N VAL A 87 -9.72 -7.92 8.08
CA VAL A 87 -9.47 -7.31 9.40
C VAL A 87 -9.47 -5.79 9.31
N VAL A 88 -8.88 -5.20 8.26
CA VAL A 88 -8.88 -3.75 8.04
C VAL A 88 -10.29 -3.26 7.76
N GLU A 89 -11.05 -3.93 6.91
CA GLU A 89 -12.41 -3.53 6.58
C GLU A 89 -13.33 -3.60 7.80
N LEU A 90 -13.37 -4.76 8.48
CA LEU A 90 -14.17 -4.93 9.69
C LEU A 90 -13.70 -4.01 10.81
N GLY A 91 -12.40 -3.85 11.00
CA GLY A 91 -11.84 -2.95 11.99
C GLY A 91 -12.17 -1.49 11.70
N ALA A 92 -12.15 -1.07 10.43
CA ALA A 92 -12.51 0.28 10.05
C ALA A 92 -14.01 0.54 10.26
N LEU A 93 -14.87 -0.41 9.89
CA LEU A 93 -16.31 -0.33 10.17
C LEU A 93 -16.61 -0.26 11.66
N LEU A 94 -16.01 -1.16 12.46
CA LEU A 94 -16.18 -1.18 13.91
C LEU A 94 -15.60 0.08 14.57
N GLY A 95 -14.40 0.48 14.18
CA GLY A 95 -13.73 1.69 14.68
C GLY A 95 -14.46 2.98 14.31
N GLY A 96 -15.15 2.99 13.16
CA GLY A 96 -16.02 4.09 12.74
C GLY A 96 -17.37 4.11 13.47
N ALA A 97 -17.93 2.94 13.80
CA ALA A 97 -19.24 2.80 14.43
C ALA A 97 -19.27 3.13 15.93
N VAL A 98 -18.12 3.05 16.61
CA VAL A 98 -18.03 3.38 18.04
C VAL A 98 -18.14 4.89 18.22
N ALA A 99 -19.27 5.34 18.79
CA ALA A 99 -19.55 6.76 19.04
C ALA A 99 -18.44 7.45 19.86
N ALA A 100 -17.84 6.75 20.81
CA ALA A 100 -16.74 7.27 21.63
C ALA A 100 -15.51 7.72 20.78
N PHE A 101 -15.32 7.14 19.60
CA PHE A 101 -14.22 7.50 18.70
C PHE A 101 -14.62 8.52 17.64
N HIS A 102 -15.86 8.99 17.60
CA HIS A 102 -16.33 10.01 16.64
C HIS A 102 -15.96 9.67 15.17
N GLY A 103 -15.98 8.39 14.80
CA GLY A 103 -15.58 7.94 13.47
C GLY A 103 -14.06 7.84 13.22
N LEU A 104 -13.22 8.30 14.17
CA LEU A 104 -11.76 8.33 14.03
C LEU A 104 -11.08 6.98 14.27
N GLY A 105 -11.79 5.98 14.81
CA GLY A 105 -11.23 4.64 14.99
C GLY A 105 -10.84 3.99 13.65
N ALA A 106 -11.58 4.31 12.57
CA ALA A 106 -11.25 3.85 11.22
C ALA A 106 -9.87 4.35 10.75
N TRP A 107 -9.49 5.57 11.12
CA TRP A 107 -8.18 6.15 10.79
C TRP A 107 -7.05 5.34 11.41
N VAL A 108 -7.16 4.99 12.70
CA VAL A 108 -6.15 4.18 13.40
C VAL A 108 -6.00 2.82 12.73
N VAL A 109 -7.13 2.16 12.42
CA VAL A 109 -7.13 0.84 11.76
C VAL A 109 -6.51 0.91 10.37
N LEU A 110 -6.81 1.94 9.57
CA LEU A 110 -6.18 2.14 8.26
C LEU A 110 -4.66 2.32 8.37
N GLY A 111 -4.19 3.08 9.37
CA GLY A 111 -2.76 3.25 9.64
C GLY A 111 -2.07 1.93 10.00
N ILE A 112 -2.68 1.14 10.90
CA ILE A 112 -2.20 -0.20 11.27
C ILE A 112 -2.19 -1.12 10.05
N GLY A 113 -3.28 -1.15 9.29
CA GLY A 113 -3.41 -1.95 8.07
C GLY A 113 -2.30 -1.65 7.07
N LEU A 114 -2.02 -0.37 6.82
CA LEU A 114 -0.93 0.07 5.95
C LEU A 114 0.45 -0.35 6.49
N ALA A 115 0.65 -0.28 7.81
CA ALA A 115 1.91 -0.70 8.42
C ALA A 115 2.14 -2.21 8.29
N VAL A 116 1.11 -3.02 8.57
CA VAL A 116 1.17 -4.48 8.42
C VAL A 116 1.34 -4.86 6.96
N TYR A 117 0.63 -4.21 6.03
CA TYR A 117 0.82 -4.42 4.60
C TYR A 117 2.26 -4.11 4.18
N GLY A 118 2.80 -2.97 4.61
CA GLY A 118 4.19 -2.59 4.37
C GLY A 118 5.18 -3.61 4.93
N LEU A 119 4.89 -4.23 6.07
CA LEU A 119 5.70 -5.29 6.66
C LEU A 119 5.67 -6.56 5.79
N LEU A 120 4.48 -6.97 5.34
CA LEU A 120 4.30 -8.13 4.45
C LEU A 120 5.09 -7.97 3.16
N GLU A 121 5.12 -6.75 2.61
CA GLU A 121 5.83 -6.42 1.37
C GLU A 121 7.28 -5.97 1.56
N ARG A 122 7.78 -5.94 2.81
CA ARG A 122 9.13 -5.45 3.16
C ARG A 122 9.38 -3.99 2.75
N GLY A 123 8.32 -3.21 2.60
CA GLY A 123 8.35 -1.79 2.26
C GLY A 123 8.48 -0.88 3.48
N ARG A 124 9.72 -0.54 3.87
CA ARG A 124 9.98 0.35 5.03
C ARG A 124 9.19 1.66 5.00
N VAL A 125 9.03 2.26 3.82
CA VAL A 125 8.30 3.53 3.62
C VAL A 125 6.83 3.38 4.03
N MET A 126 6.21 2.27 3.65
CA MET A 126 4.81 1.99 3.97
C MET A 126 4.64 1.67 5.46
N VAL A 127 5.59 0.95 6.06
CA VAL A 127 5.62 0.71 7.51
C VAL A 127 5.66 2.04 8.27
N THR A 128 6.62 2.91 7.95
CA THR A 128 6.77 4.20 8.63
C THR A 128 5.56 5.11 8.43
N ALA A 129 5.01 5.16 7.22
CA ALA A 129 3.84 5.97 6.92
C ALA A 129 2.60 5.44 7.65
N GLY A 130 2.39 4.12 7.68
CA GLY A 130 1.29 3.48 8.37
C GLY A 130 1.34 3.68 9.89
N VAL A 131 2.52 3.47 10.51
CA VAL A 131 2.71 3.68 11.95
C VAL A 131 2.46 5.14 12.31
N ALA A 132 3.05 6.08 11.59
CA ALA A 132 2.82 7.50 11.83
C ALA A 132 1.34 7.87 11.63
N THR A 133 0.68 7.35 10.60
CA THR A 133 -0.77 7.55 10.37
C THR A 133 -1.60 7.03 11.54
N ALA A 134 -1.29 5.85 12.08
CA ALA A 134 -1.99 5.30 13.24
C ALA A 134 -1.80 6.17 14.49
N LEU A 135 -0.58 6.67 14.73
CA LEU A 135 -0.27 7.57 15.85
C LEU A 135 -1.01 8.91 15.71
N LEU A 136 -1.10 9.48 14.50
CA LEU A 136 -1.86 10.70 14.24
C LEU A 136 -3.37 10.50 14.45
N GLY A 137 -3.91 9.35 14.04
CA GLY A 137 -5.29 8.96 14.33
C GLY A 137 -5.56 8.84 15.84
N LEU A 138 -4.65 8.18 16.57
CA LEU A 138 -4.76 8.05 18.03
C LEU A 138 -4.67 9.41 18.73
N ALA A 139 -3.72 10.25 18.32
CA ALA A 139 -3.58 11.61 18.83
C ALA A 139 -4.85 12.44 18.58
N SER A 140 -5.52 12.25 17.44
CA SER A 140 -6.79 12.92 17.13
C SER A 140 -7.91 12.49 18.07
N ILE A 141 -8.01 11.19 18.39
CA ILE A 141 -8.99 10.66 19.36
C ILE A 141 -8.74 11.25 20.74
N VAL A 142 -7.49 11.25 21.21
CA VAL A 142 -7.11 11.77 22.54
C VAL A 142 -7.32 13.27 22.64
N ALA A 143 -7.04 14.03 21.58
CA ALA A 143 -7.18 15.48 21.57
C ALA A 143 -8.65 15.93 21.67
N GLY A 144 -9.59 15.18 21.08
CA GLY A 144 -11.03 15.47 21.15
C GLY A 144 -11.46 16.83 20.60
N ARG A 145 -10.60 17.49 19.80
CA ARG A 145 -10.83 18.84 19.24
C ARG A 145 -10.86 18.78 17.72
N SER A 146 -11.96 19.22 17.12
CA SER A 146 -12.20 19.18 15.67
C SER A 146 -11.10 19.87 14.85
N TRP A 147 -10.60 21.03 15.29
CA TRP A 147 -9.52 21.73 14.58
C TRP A 147 -8.19 20.96 14.63
N VAL A 148 -7.88 20.27 15.74
CA VAL A 148 -6.68 19.43 15.84
C VAL A 148 -6.82 18.25 14.89
N THR A 149 -7.97 17.57 14.92
CA THR A 149 -8.29 16.47 14.01
C THR A 149 -8.12 16.88 12.54
N LEU A 150 -8.57 18.08 12.16
CA LEU A 150 -8.37 18.62 10.81
C LEU A 150 -6.88 18.73 10.45
N VAL A 151 -6.10 19.38 11.31
CA VAL A 151 -4.65 19.58 11.09
C VAL A 151 -3.92 18.24 10.99
N LEU A 152 -4.28 17.28 11.85
CA LEU A 152 -3.69 15.93 11.84
C LEU A 152 -4.11 15.13 10.60
N ALA A 153 -5.32 15.33 10.09
CA ALA A 153 -5.79 14.70 8.86
C ALA A 153 -5.05 15.24 7.63
N LEU A 154 -4.86 16.56 7.55
CA LEU A 154 -4.04 17.20 6.52
C LEU A 154 -2.57 16.75 6.60
N SER A 155 -2.02 16.65 7.81
CA SER A 155 -0.65 16.16 8.04
C SER A 155 -0.51 14.70 7.60
N THR A 156 -1.52 13.87 7.84
CA THR A 156 -1.57 12.48 7.38
C THR A 156 -1.64 12.41 5.86
N ALA A 157 -2.48 13.22 5.22
CA ALA A 157 -2.56 13.29 3.76
C ALA A 157 -1.21 13.68 3.14
N ALA A 158 -0.53 14.69 3.70
CA ALA A 158 0.80 15.11 3.26
C ALA A 158 1.85 14.00 3.45
N LEU A 159 1.86 13.34 4.61
CA LEU A 159 2.75 12.22 4.91
C LEU A 159 2.56 11.06 3.92
N ILE A 160 1.30 10.66 3.68
CA ILE A 160 0.96 9.56 2.77
C ILE A 160 1.28 9.95 1.32
N GLY A 161 1.02 11.19 0.93
CA GLY A 161 1.41 11.73 -0.37
C GLY A 161 2.93 11.69 -0.58
N PHE A 162 3.70 12.06 0.44
CA PHE A 162 5.16 11.96 0.42
C PHE A 162 5.63 10.50 0.31
N ALA A 163 5.00 9.58 1.06
CA ALA A 163 5.29 8.15 0.98
C ALA A 163 5.03 7.59 -0.44
N ALA A 164 3.92 7.97 -1.06
CA ALA A 164 3.60 7.60 -2.43
C ALA A 164 4.62 8.16 -3.44
N TRP A 165 5.00 9.43 -3.29
CA TRP A 165 6.04 10.05 -4.13
C TRP A 165 7.38 9.31 -4.00
N ARG A 166 7.79 8.98 -2.76
CA ARG A 166 9.02 8.22 -2.50
C ARG A 166 8.97 6.82 -3.11
N LEU A 167 7.83 6.12 -3.02
CA LEU A 167 7.65 4.82 -3.67
C LEU A 167 7.76 4.92 -5.20
N ARG A 168 7.13 5.93 -5.80
CA ARG A 168 7.21 6.20 -7.24
C ARG A 168 8.64 6.46 -7.68
N GLU A 169 9.40 7.24 -6.91
CA GLU A 169 10.78 7.56 -7.24
C GLU A 169 11.70 6.33 -7.11
N THR A 170 11.46 5.49 -6.10
CA THR A 170 12.18 4.20 -5.95
C THR A 170 11.95 3.32 -7.18
N GLY A 171 10.73 3.31 -7.75
CA GLY A 171 10.43 2.55 -8.97
C GLY A 171 11.06 3.11 -10.24
N ARG A 172 11.35 4.42 -10.31
CA ARG A 172 12.04 5.05 -11.45
C ARG A 172 13.55 4.81 -11.44
N GLN A 173 14.14 4.75 -10.25
CA GLN A 173 15.57 4.57 -10.04
C GLN A 173 16.03 3.12 -10.20
N GLN A 174 15.12 2.19 -10.46
CA GLN A 174 15.44 0.80 -10.70
C GLN A 174 15.54 0.59 -12.22
N PRO A 175 16.74 0.74 -12.82
CA PRO A 175 16.94 0.40 -14.22
C PRO A 175 16.62 -1.08 -14.38
N THR A 176 15.99 -1.41 -15.51
CA THR A 176 16.03 -2.76 -16.07
C THR A 176 17.49 -3.14 -16.28
N ASP A 177 18.14 -3.71 -15.26
CA ASP A 177 19.28 -4.58 -15.45
C ASP A 177 18.77 -5.79 -16.23
N GLY A 178 18.68 -5.60 -17.56
CA GLY A 178 18.54 -6.70 -18.48
C GLY A 178 19.68 -7.69 -18.24
N PRO A 179 19.46 -8.99 -18.52
CA PRO A 179 20.46 -10.02 -18.26
C PRO A 179 21.74 -9.75 -19.05
N ARG A 180 22.69 -9.05 -18.44
CA ARG A 180 24.08 -8.95 -18.88
C ARG A 180 24.87 -10.07 -18.24
N ASP A 181 24.53 -11.31 -18.60
CA ASP A 181 25.41 -12.46 -18.47
C ASP A 181 25.20 -13.39 -19.68
N GLY A 182 25.19 -12.80 -20.86
CA GLY A 182 25.74 -13.52 -22.01
C GLY A 182 27.23 -13.72 -21.74
N PRO A 183 27.80 -14.93 -21.96
CA PRO A 183 29.21 -15.17 -21.69
C PRO A 183 30.06 -14.13 -22.42
N PRO A 184 31.14 -13.61 -21.78
CA PRO A 184 31.95 -12.55 -22.34
C PRO A 184 32.34 -12.90 -23.78
N ALA A 185 32.33 -11.91 -24.68
CA ALA A 185 32.64 -12.09 -26.10
C ALA A 185 33.97 -12.82 -26.37
N ALA A 186 34.86 -12.85 -25.36
CA ALA A 186 36.08 -13.65 -25.34
C ALA A 186 35.85 -15.19 -25.38
N ALA A 187 34.76 -15.70 -24.82
CA ALA A 187 34.41 -17.13 -24.84
C ALA A 187 33.86 -17.59 -26.20
N ARG A 188 33.21 -16.69 -26.94
CA ARG A 188 32.63 -17.01 -28.26
C ARG A 188 33.69 -17.20 -29.35
N LYS A 189 34.89 -16.60 -29.19
CA LYS A 189 36.02 -16.80 -30.12
C LYS A 189 36.80 -18.10 -29.89
N ARG A 190 36.75 -18.71 -28.70
CA ARG A 190 37.44 -20.00 -28.44
C ARG A 190 36.68 -21.22 -28.95
N ALA A 191 35.36 -21.13 -29.09
CA ALA A 191 34.54 -22.23 -29.61
C ALA A 191 34.57 -22.36 -31.15
N ALA A 192 35.06 -21.34 -31.87
CA ALA A 192 35.14 -21.33 -33.32
C ALA A 192 36.52 -21.78 -33.87
N GLY A 193 37.44 -22.23 -32.99
CA GLY A 193 38.85 -22.47 -33.32
C GLY A 193 39.31 -23.92 -33.28
N PHE A 194 38.41 -24.91 -33.26
CA PHE A 194 38.78 -26.32 -33.40
C PHE A 194 38.32 -26.85 -34.77
N PRO A 195 39.22 -26.96 -35.76
CA PRO A 195 38.95 -27.78 -36.92
C PRO A 195 38.99 -29.28 -36.51
N PRO A 196 38.09 -30.13 -37.04
CA PRO A 196 38.23 -31.57 -36.87
C PRO A 196 39.30 -32.10 -37.84
N ALA A 197 40.38 -32.65 -37.28
CA ALA A 197 41.14 -33.81 -37.77
C ALA A 197 42.33 -34.07 -36.83
#